data_AF-A0A926B3Y4-F1
#
_entry.id   AF-A0A926B3Y4-F1
#
_cell.length_a   1.000
_cell.length_b   1.000
_cell.length_c   1.000
_cell.angle_alpha   90.00
_cell.angle_beta   90.00
_cell.angle_gamma   90.00
#
_symmetry.space_group_name_H-M   'P 1'
#
loop_
_entity.id
_entity.type
_entity.pdbx_description
1 polymer ?
#
loop_
_entity_poly.entity_id
_entity_poly.type
_entity_poly.pdbx_seq_one_letter_code
_entity_poly.pdbx_strand_id
1 'polypeptide(L)'
;MKSTLKFNLLLGATVAAMSLTAYADGGRGDWPYGFTTHIKTAAEAEASSKAGHKVALACKDCNTVNAKSDSDKKGILAWFAPDSKHDCGGCGGKITVTTVGGGKIPSVSEYKHTCSKCGPDSAFTCATHKKG
;
A
#
# COMPACT_ATOMS: atom_id res chain seq x y z
N MET A 1 -11.75 48.57 50.46
CA MET A 1 -12.24 48.80 49.09
C MET A 1 -11.44 47.89 48.17
N LYS A 2 -12.07 46.89 47.54
CA LYS A 2 -11.43 45.88 46.70
C LYS A 2 -11.72 46.19 45.21
N SER A 3 -10.73 46.73 44.50
CA SER A 3 -10.53 46.48 43.05
C SER A 3 -9.81 45.14 42.93
N THR A 4 -9.86 44.31 41.88
CA THR A 4 -9.80 44.52 40.42
C THR A 4 -10.15 43.13 39.81
N LEU A 5 -11.07 42.99 38.86
CA LEU A 5 -10.86 42.99 37.39
C LEU A 5 -10.33 41.67 36.77
N LYS A 6 -11.25 41.04 36.01
CA LYS A 6 -11.14 40.37 34.68
C LYS A 6 -10.42 39.01 34.52
N PHE A 7 -11.26 38.05 34.11
CA PHE A 7 -11.08 37.00 33.09
C PHE A 7 -9.83 37.08 32.21
N ASN A 8 -9.11 35.95 32.08
CA ASN A 8 -8.71 35.44 30.77
C ASN A 8 -8.48 33.92 30.82
N LEU A 9 -9.36 33.22 30.10
CA LEU A 9 -9.36 31.78 29.85
C LEU A 9 -8.31 31.49 28.77
N LEU A 10 -7.16 30.93 29.14
CA LEU A 10 -6.16 30.47 28.19
C LEU A 10 -6.47 29.01 27.79
N LEU A 11 -7.23 28.86 26.71
CA LEU A 11 -7.15 27.68 25.85
C LEU A 11 -5.83 27.73 25.08
N GLY A 12 -4.94 26.76 25.32
CA GLY A 12 -3.75 26.54 24.51
C GLY A 12 -3.71 25.09 24.05
N ALA A 13 -4.32 24.82 22.89
CA ALA A 13 -4.34 23.51 22.25
C ALA A 13 -2.93 23.13 21.80
N THR A 14 -2.38 22.05 22.35
CA THR A 14 -1.16 21.41 21.85
C THR A 14 -1.49 20.66 20.56
N VAL A 15 -1.23 21.28 19.42
CA VAL A 15 -1.24 20.60 18.12
C VAL A 15 -0.02 19.69 18.08
N ALA A 16 -0.22 18.41 18.41
CA ALA A 16 0.76 17.38 18.10
C ALA A 16 0.88 17.30 16.58
N ALA A 17 1.97 17.83 16.05
CA ALA A 17 2.34 17.69 14.65
C ALA A 17 2.49 16.19 14.36
N MET A 18 1.45 15.58 13.79
CA MET A 18 1.53 14.25 13.23
C MET A 18 2.42 14.38 11.99
N SER A 19 3.68 13.99 12.13
CA SER A 19 4.60 13.78 11.03
C SER A 19 4.01 12.72 10.10
N LEU A 20 3.22 13.17 9.12
CA LEU A 20 2.92 12.40 7.93
C LEU A 20 4.25 12.25 7.19
N THR A 21 4.99 11.19 7.49
CA THR A 21 6.00 10.67 6.56
C THR A 21 5.23 10.15 5.35
N ALA A 22 4.91 11.06 4.43
CA ALA A 22 4.63 10.71 3.06
C ALA A 22 5.90 10.02 2.54
N TYR A 23 5.90 8.70 2.60
CA TYR A 23 6.92 7.89 1.97
C TYR A 23 6.75 8.09 0.47
N ALA A 24 7.50 9.06 -0.05
CA ALA A 24 7.68 9.25 -1.46
C ALA A 24 8.33 7.96 -2.00
N ASP A 25 7.54 7.19 -2.74
CA ASP A 25 7.99 6.04 -3.51
C ASP A 25 9.11 6.51 -4.44
N GLY A 26 10.35 6.25 -4.02
CA GLY A 26 11.55 6.74 -4.67
C GLY A 26 11.70 6.14 -6.05
N GLY A 27 11.42 6.94 -7.07
CA GLY A 27 12.06 6.93 -8.38
C GLY A 27 12.10 5.60 -9.12
N ARG A 28 11.13 5.38 -10.01
CA ARG A 28 11.30 4.72 -11.33
C ARG A 28 10.00 4.94 -12.14
N GLY A 29 9.95 6.04 -12.88
CA GLY A 29 8.71 6.64 -13.40
C GLY A 29 7.90 5.88 -14.45
N ASP A 30 8.08 4.57 -14.65
CA ASP A 30 7.22 3.80 -15.57
C ASP A 30 7.24 2.27 -15.37
N TRP A 31 7.99 1.72 -14.41
CA TRP A 31 8.07 0.27 -14.20
C TRP A 31 7.25 -0.16 -12.97
N PRO A 32 6.41 -1.21 -13.05
CA PRO A 32 6.16 -2.08 -14.20
C PRO A 32 5.36 -1.40 -15.33
N TYR A 33 5.85 -1.54 -16.57
CA TYR A 33 5.31 -0.89 -17.77
C TYR A 33 3.79 -1.08 -17.90
N GLY A 34 3.06 0.03 -18.00
CA GLY A 34 1.60 0.03 -18.14
C GLY A 34 0.82 -0.18 -16.84
N PHE A 35 1.48 -0.41 -15.69
CA PHE A 35 0.87 -0.54 -14.36
C PHE A 35 1.28 0.63 -13.47
N THR A 36 0.69 1.79 -13.74
CA THR A 36 1.10 3.09 -13.20
C THR A 36 0.55 3.41 -11.81
N THR A 37 -0.41 2.64 -11.31
CA THR A 37 -1.09 2.93 -10.03
C THR A 37 -0.74 1.90 -8.99
N HIS A 38 -0.05 2.30 -7.93
CA HIS A 38 0.25 1.42 -6.79
C HIS A 38 -1.05 1.09 -6.03
N ILE A 39 -1.30 -0.19 -5.80
CA ILE A 39 -2.43 -0.72 -5.04
C ILE A 39 -1.88 -1.25 -3.71
N LYS A 40 -2.40 -0.76 -2.59
CA LYS A 40 -1.92 -1.18 -1.24
C LYS A 40 -2.99 -1.89 -0.43
N THR A 41 -4.25 -1.84 -0.89
CA THR A 41 -5.38 -2.44 -0.17
C THR A 41 -6.14 -3.43 -1.05
N ALA A 42 -6.78 -4.41 -0.41
CA ALA A 42 -7.69 -5.32 -1.09
C ALA A 42 -8.88 -4.57 -1.73
N ALA A 43 -9.35 -3.48 -1.10
CA ALA A 43 -10.45 -2.67 -1.60
C ALA A 43 -10.06 -1.93 -2.90
N GLU A 44 -8.87 -1.35 -2.97
CA GLU A 44 -8.34 -0.76 -4.20
C GLU A 44 -8.17 -1.82 -5.30
N ALA A 45 -7.64 -3.01 -4.96
CA ALA A 45 -7.50 -4.10 -5.90
C ALA A 45 -8.85 -4.58 -6.47
N GLU A 46 -9.86 -4.67 -5.59
CA GLU A 46 -11.23 -5.00 -5.99
C GLU A 46 -11.83 -3.92 -6.90
N ALA A 47 -11.67 -2.65 -6.54
CA ALA A 47 -12.16 -1.52 -7.33
C ALA A 47 -11.51 -1.50 -8.73
N SER A 48 -10.19 -1.66 -8.81
CA SER A 48 -9.47 -1.77 -10.10
C SER A 48 -9.97 -2.96 -10.92
N SER A 49 -10.16 -4.12 -10.30
CA SER A 49 -10.68 -5.31 -11.00
C SER A 49 -12.12 -5.10 -11.49
N LYS A 50 -12.98 -4.41 -10.73
CA LYS A 50 -14.35 -4.08 -11.15
C LYS A 50 -14.36 -3.09 -12.33
N ALA A 51 -13.38 -2.20 -12.40
CA ALA A 51 -13.19 -1.27 -13.50
C ALA A 51 -12.55 -1.89 -14.76
N GLY A 52 -12.32 -3.21 -14.78
CA GLY A 52 -11.71 -3.90 -15.93
C GLY A 52 -10.19 -3.69 -16.04
N HIS A 53 -9.54 -3.19 -14.99
CA HIS A 53 -8.10 -2.98 -14.97
C HIS A 53 -7.37 -4.27 -14.62
N LYS A 54 -6.18 -4.44 -15.20
CA LYS A 54 -5.28 -5.52 -14.83
C LYS A 54 -4.52 -5.11 -13.57
N VAL A 55 -4.24 -6.06 -12.70
CA VAL A 55 -3.38 -5.87 -11.53
C VAL A 55 -2.16 -6.75 -11.69
N ALA A 56 -0.99 -6.23 -11.37
CA ALA A 56 0.27 -6.96 -11.40
C ALA A 56 0.93 -6.97 -10.03
N LEU A 57 1.45 -8.14 -9.66
CA LEU A 57 2.43 -8.30 -8.60
C LEU A 57 3.82 -8.26 -9.22
N ALA A 58 4.61 -7.26 -8.85
CA ALA A 58 5.94 -7.03 -9.39
C ALA A 58 7.00 -7.24 -8.31
N CYS A 59 8.18 -7.69 -8.73
CA CYS A 59 9.39 -7.68 -7.90
C CYS A 59 10.46 -6.86 -8.59
N LYS A 60 10.79 -5.68 -8.04
CA LYS A 60 11.67 -4.68 -8.68
C LYS A 60 13.10 -5.14 -8.81
N ASP A 61 13.61 -5.86 -7.81
CA ASP A 61 15.00 -6.30 -7.79
C ASP A 61 15.23 -7.48 -8.74
N CYS A 62 14.18 -8.26 -8.99
CA CYS A 62 14.17 -9.33 -9.98
C CYS A 62 13.72 -8.89 -11.38
N ASN A 63 13.19 -7.68 -11.52
CA ASN A 63 12.57 -7.18 -12.74
C ASN A 63 11.47 -8.11 -13.30
N THR A 64 10.69 -8.75 -12.42
CA THR A 64 9.62 -9.68 -12.83
C THR A 64 8.23 -9.13 -12.53
N VAL A 65 7.28 -9.40 -13.42
CA VAL A 65 5.90 -8.94 -13.33
C VAL A 65 4.95 -10.10 -13.56
N ASN A 66 4.09 -10.38 -12.58
CA ASN A 66 3.00 -11.35 -12.70
C ASN A 66 1.68 -10.58 -12.77
N ALA A 67 1.10 -10.48 -13.96
CA ALA A 67 -0.15 -9.75 -14.19
C ALA A 67 -1.38 -10.68 -14.22
N LYS A 68 -2.48 -10.18 -13.69
CA LYS A 68 -3.81 -10.81 -13.74
C LYS A 68 -4.83 -9.82 -14.29
N SER A 69 -5.74 -10.32 -15.13
CA SER A 69 -6.87 -9.54 -15.63
C SER A 69 -8.04 -9.55 -14.65
N ASP A 70 -9.01 -8.66 -14.91
CA ASP A 70 -10.27 -8.53 -14.20
C ASP A 70 -11.12 -9.83 -14.19
N SER A 71 -10.87 -10.76 -15.10
CA SER A 71 -11.46 -12.10 -15.08
C SER A 71 -10.96 -12.98 -13.92
N ASP A 72 -9.76 -12.72 -13.37
CA ASP A 72 -9.19 -13.46 -12.23
C ASP A 72 -9.27 -12.66 -10.91
N LYS A 73 -10.47 -12.16 -10.58
CA LYS A 73 -10.70 -11.36 -9.35
C LYS A 73 -10.25 -12.09 -8.09
N LYS A 74 -10.56 -13.40 -8.00
CA LYS A 74 -10.16 -14.22 -6.85
C LYS A 74 -8.65 -14.28 -6.72
N GLY A 75 -7.96 -14.47 -7.84
CA GLY A 75 -6.52 -14.51 -7.88
C GLY A 75 -5.83 -13.18 -7.60
N ILE A 76 -6.46 -12.05 -7.94
CA ILE A 76 -6.01 -10.70 -7.57
C ILE A 76 -6.16 -10.49 -6.06
N LEU A 77 -7.34 -10.79 -5.51
CA LEU A 77 -7.61 -10.62 -4.08
C LEU A 77 -6.76 -11.55 -3.20
N ALA A 78 -6.37 -12.72 -3.71
CA ALA A 78 -5.44 -13.62 -3.01
C ALA A 78 -4.06 -12.99 -2.76
N TRP A 79 -3.65 -11.99 -3.56
CA TRP A 79 -2.43 -11.21 -3.30
C TRP A 79 -2.56 -10.27 -2.10
N PHE A 80 -3.76 -10.06 -1.58
CA PHE A 80 -4.02 -9.23 -0.40
C PHE A 80 -4.56 -10.06 0.77
N ALA A 81 -4.48 -11.38 0.70
CA ALA A 81 -4.77 -12.23 1.84
C ALA A 81 -3.59 -12.14 2.83
N PRO A 82 -3.84 -11.89 4.14
CA PRO A 82 -2.78 -11.91 5.15
C PRO A 82 -2.04 -13.26 5.14
N ASP A 83 -0.71 -13.20 5.34
CA ASP A 83 0.17 -14.37 5.43
C ASP A 83 0.22 -15.26 4.18
N SER A 84 -0.35 -14.79 3.06
CA SER A 84 -0.28 -15.49 1.79
C SER A 84 1.14 -15.47 1.22
N LYS A 85 1.46 -16.51 0.44
CA LYS A 85 2.76 -16.72 -0.19
C LYS A 85 2.58 -16.85 -1.69
N HIS A 86 3.38 -16.11 -2.44
CA HIS A 86 3.42 -16.15 -3.91
C HIS A 86 4.84 -16.40 -4.39
N ASP A 87 4.99 -17.02 -5.53
CA ASP A 87 6.32 -17.25 -6.10
C ASP A 87 6.88 -15.97 -6.75
N CYS A 88 8.13 -15.65 -6.43
CA CYS A 88 8.90 -14.67 -7.17
C CYS A 88 9.47 -15.33 -8.42
N GLY A 89 9.01 -14.88 -9.60
CA GLY A 89 9.39 -15.46 -10.89
C GLY A 89 10.88 -15.27 -11.26
N GLY A 90 11.63 -14.44 -10.54
CA GLY A 90 13.04 -14.16 -10.86
C GLY A 90 14.02 -14.93 -9.99
N CYS A 91 13.98 -14.74 -8.68
CA CYS A 91 14.95 -15.35 -7.76
C CYS A 91 14.51 -16.71 -7.17
N GLY A 92 13.28 -17.16 -7.48
CA GLY A 92 12.68 -18.36 -6.88
C GLY A 92 12.39 -18.24 -5.38
N GLY A 93 12.41 -17.02 -4.84
CA GLY A 93 11.98 -16.73 -3.46
C GLY A 93 10.46 -16.71 -3.33
N LYS A 94 9.97 -16.66 -2.09
CA LYS A 94 8.55 -16.41 -1.79
C LYS A 94 8.31 -14.94 -1.50
N ILE A 95 7.26 -14.37 -2.08
CA ILE A 95 6.68 -13.07 -1.76
C ILE A 95 5.62 -13.30 -0.68
N THR A 96 5.86 -12.74 0.50
CA THR A 96 4.94 -12.78 1.64
C THR A 96 4.16 -11.48 1.76
N VAL A 97 2.93 -11.58 2.23
CA VAL A 97 2.04 -10.43 2.44
C VAL A 97 1.88 -10.16 3.93
N THR A 98 2.28 -8.98 4.36
CA THR A 98 2.11 -8.52 5.75
C THR A 98 1.19 -7.32 5.81
N THR A 99 0.37 -7.22 6.86
CA THR A 99 -0.42 -6.03 7.11
C THR A 99 0.42 -4.95 7.78
N VAL A 100 0.27 -3.71 7.33
CA VAL A 100 0.89 -2.51 7.92
C VAL A 100 -0.23 -1.65 8.51
N GLY A 101 -0.01 -1.14 9.71
CA GLY A 101 -1.03 -0.39 10.46
C GLY A 101 -2.06 -1.30 11.10
N GLY A 102 -1.77 -1.71 12.32
CA GLY A 102 -2.65 -2.45 13.22
C GLY A 102 -2.26 -2.10 14.66
N GLY A 103 -2.71 -0.95 15.14
CA GLY A 103 -2.81 -0.71 16.59
C GLY A 103 -3.87 -1.65 17.20
N LYS A 104 -4.28 -1.42 18.45
CA LYS A 104 -5.30 -2.23 19.17
C LYS A 104 -6.70 -2.32 18.52
N ILE A 105 -6.87 -1.88 17.27
CA ILE A 105 -8.10 -1.87 16.49
C ILE A 105 -7.82 -2.56 15.14
N PRO A 106 -8.61 -3.55 14.71
CA PRO A 106 -8.33 -4.44 13.57
C PRO A 106 -8.63 -3.79 12.20
N SER A 107 -8.19 -2.55 12.00
CA SER A 107 -8.30 -1.86 10.72
C SER A 107 -7.03 -2.10 9.93
N VAL A 108 -7.03 -3.06 8.99
CA VAL A 108 -5.90 -3.28 8.08
C VAL A 108 -5.72 -2.00 7.27
N SER A 109 -4.64 -1.25 7.53
CA SER A 109 -4.45 0.05 6.89
C SER A 109 -3.90 -0.16 5.48
N GLU A 110 -2.88 -1.03 5.34
CA GLU A 110 -2.21 -1.33 4.07
C GLU A 110 -1.66 -2.76 4.07
N TYR A 111 -1.35 -3.30 2.89
CA TYR A 111 -0.61 -4.54 2.69
C TYR A 111 0.78 -4.23 2.11
N LYS A 112 1.79 -4.91 2.64
CA LYS A 112 3.16 -4.86 2.15
C LYS A 112 3.58 -6.24 1.62
N HIS A 113 4.05 -6.28 0.39
CA HIS A 113 4.63 -7.46 -0.24
C HIS A 113 6.14 -7.46 -0.05
N THR A 114 6.70 -8.60 0.36
CA THR A 114 8.14 -8.73 0.61
C THR A 114 8.67 -10.01 0.00
N CYS A 115 9.66 -9.94 -0.88
CA CYS A 115 10.34 -11.12 -1.37
C CYS A 115 11.43 -11.56 -0.37
N SER A 116 11.35 -12.81 0.09
CA SER A 116 12.30 -13.42 1.03
C SER A 116 13.77 -13.39 0.59
N LYS A 117 14.07 -13.27 -0.71
CA LYS A 117 15.44 -13.19 -1.23
C LYS A 117 15.89 -11.78 -1.62
N CYS A 118 14.97 -10.91 -2.04
CA CYS A 118 15.30 -9.55 -2.46
C CYS A 118 15.19 -8.53 -1.32
N GLY A 119 14.49 -8.90 -0.24
CA GLY A 119 14.36 -8.08 0.95
C GLY A 119 13.08 -7.23 0.98
N PRO A 120 12.97 -6.32 1.97
CA PRO A 120 11.80 -5.48 2.14
C PRO A 120 11.62 -4.52 0.96
N ASP A 121 10.37 -4.18 0.64
CA ASP A 121 10.02 -3.20 -0.43
C ASP A 121 10.50 -3.63 -1.82
N SER A 122 10.86 -4.91 -1.99
CA SER A 122 11.27 -5.50 -3.26
C SER A 122 10.08 -5.91 -4.11
N ALA A 123 8.91 -6.13 -3.50
CA ALA A 123 7.70 -6.56 -4.17
C ALA A 123 6.55 -5.59 -3.88
N PHE A 124 5.69 -5.38 -4.86
CA PHE A 124 4.54 -4.49 -4.74
C PHE A 124 3.49 -4.81 -5.79
N THR A 125 2.26 -4.35 -5.56
CA THR A 125 1.13 -4.52 -6.48
C THR A 125 0.77 -3.22 -7.16
N CYS A 126 0.60 -3.25 -8.49
CA CYS A 126 0.18 -2.10 -9.28
C CYS A 126 -1.00 -2.46 -10.20
N ALA A 127 -1.85 -1.50 -10.52
CA ALA A 127 -2.90 -1.62 -11.51
C ALA A 127 -2.57 -0.81 -12.77
N THR A 128 -3.06 -1.28 -13.91
CA THR A 128 -3.09 -0.48 -15.14
C THR A 128 -4.03 0.71 -14.96
N HIS A 129 -3.61 1.92 -15.31
CA HIS A 129 -4.54 3.06 -15.42
C HIS A 129 -4.23 3.92 -16.65
N LYS A 130 -5.29 4.54 -17.20
CA LYS A 130 -5.36 6.01 -17.19
C LYS A 130 -6.44 6.38 -16.18
N LYS A 131 -6.11 7.19 -15.17
CA LYS A 131 -7.14 8.02 -14.52
C LYS A 131 -7.69 8.91 -15.64
N GLY A 132 -8.99 8.78 -15.92
CA GLY A 132 -9.72 9.84 -16.62
C GLY A 132 -9.78 11.07 -15.73
#